data_AF-A0A8J2Z5P8-F1
#
_entry.id   AF-A0A8J2Z5P8-F1
#
_cell.length_a   1.000
_cell.length_b   1.000
_cell.length_c   1.000
_cell.angle_alpha   90.00
_cell.angle_beta   90.00
_cell.angle_gamma   90.00
#
_symmetry.space_group_name_H-M   'P 1'
#
loop_
_entity.id
_entity.type
_entity.pdbx_description
1 polymer ?
#
loop_
_entity_poly.entity_id
_entity_poly.type
_entity_poly.pdbx_seq_one_letter_code
_entity_poly.pdbx_strand_id
1 'polypeptide(L)'
;MSISISKAEAFALTDAIDGIKASEKELANAYHQSMGRAANYASKRVTREIASRLDIPLKLLRKRLLVFKKADHKGACKVWAGLNDLPLDALGRPKRSGADVMVKGITASNAYITKAGRVRLRGTSELAVLSIDESAEDLLQKLLPYYFYYYFEKEFTQLVKFKFGGN
;
A
#
# COMPACT_ATOMS: atom_id res chain seq x y z
N MET A 1 5.69 2.63 8.10
CA MET A 1 4.48 2.34 8.93
C MET A 1 4.20 0.84 9.07
N SER A 2 3.72 0.36 10.23
CA SER A 2 3.20 -1.01 10.42
C SER A 2 1.81 -1.04 11.06
N ILE A 3 0.92 -1.92 10.58
CA ILE A 3 -0.38 -2.23 11.21
C ILE A 3 -0.35 -3.66 11.73
N SER A 4 -0.92 -3.90 12.91
CA SER A 4 -1.09 -5.23 13.49
C SER A 4 -2.53 -5.47 13.95
N ILE A 5 -3.04 -6.65 13.62
CA ILE A 5 -4.26 -7.22 14.21
C ILE A 5 -3.85 -8.53 14.88
N SER A 6 -4.35 -8.78 16.07
CA SER A 6 -4.13 -10.03 16.80
C SER A 6 -5.25 -11.05 16.52
N LYS A 7 -4.95 -12.34 16.70
CA LYS A 7 -5.99 -13.38 16.65
C LYS A 7 -7.04 -13.19 17.73
N ALA A 8 -6.66 -12.72 18.92
CA ALA A 8 -7.58 -12.48 20.03
C ALA A 8 -8.62 -11.41 19.67
N GLU A 9 -8.20 -10.28 19.08
CA GLU A 9 -9.11 -9.25 18.57
C GLU A 9 -10.06 -9.80 17.51
N ALA A 10 -9.54 -10.64 16.60
CA ALA A 10 -10.37 -11.29 15.59
C ALA A 10 -11.40 -12.24 16.19
N PHE A 11 -11.02 -13.05 17.20
CA PHE A 11 -11.93 -14.02 17.81
C PHE A 11 -12.98 -13.32 18.70
N ALA A 12 -12.65 -12.20 19.33
CA ALA A 12 -13.64 -11.38 20.02
C ALA A 12 -14.75 -10.87 19.07
N LEU A 13 -14.44 -10.62 17.79
CA LEU A 13 -15.46 -10.30 16.78
C LEU A 13 -16.43 -11.46 16.53
N THR A 14 -16.00 -12.72 16.72
CA THR A 14 -16.92 -13.86 16.61
C THR A 14 -17.80 -14.04 17.82
N ASP A 15 -17.30 -13.71 19.01
CA ASP A 15 -18.12 -13.75 20.25
C ASP A 15 -19.26 -12.73 20.19
N ALA A 16 -19.07 -11.63 19.46
CA ALA A 16 -20.12 -10.64 19.19
C ALA A 16 -21.13 -11.08 18.11
N ILE A 17 -20.94 -12.23 17.47
CA ILE A 17 -21.83 -12.76 16.43
C ILE A 17 -22.53 -14.01 16.99
N ASP A 18 -23.82 -13.87 17.30
CA ASP A 18 -24.62 -15.01 17.78
C ASP A 18 -24.65 -16.17 16.76
N GLY A 19 -24.63 -17.40 17.27
CA GLY A 19 -24.85 -18.61 16.48
C GLY A 19 -23.64 -19.17 15.73
N ILE A 20 -22.44 -18.62 15.94
CA ILE A 20 -21.21 -19.16 15.35
C ILE A 20 -20.75 -20.43 16.07
N LYS A 21 -20.66 -21.55 15.35
CA LYS A 21 -20.07 -22.80 15.84
C LYS A 21 -18.79 -23.10 15.06
N ALA A 22 -17.67 -22.57 15.53
CA ALA A 22 -16.36 -22.77 14.90
C ALA A 22 -15.31 -23.15 15.94
N SER A 23 -14.41 -24.08 15.59
CA SER A 23 -13.22 -24.37 16.39
C SER A 23 -12.19 -23.24 16.28
N GLU A 24 -11.28 -23.14 17.26
CA GLU A 24 -10.19 -22.16 17.22
C GLU A 24 -9.32 -22.28 15.96
N LYS A 25 -9.12 -23.52 15.46
CA LYS A 25 -8.36 -23.79 14.23
C LYS A 25 -9.08 -23.22 13.00
N GLU A 26 -10.40 -23.32 12.95
CA GLU A 26 -11.21 -22.77 11.86
C GLU A 26 -11.23 -21.24 11.88
N LEU A 27 -11.36 -20.65 13.08
CA LEU A 27 -11.24 -19.21 13.27
C LEU A 27 -9.85 -18.68 12.89
N ALA A 28 -8.79 -19.40 13.23
CA ALA A 28 -7.43 -19.06 12.83
C ALA A 28 -7.25 -19.07 11.30
N ASN A 29 -7.84 -20.05 10.61
CA ASN A 29 -7.83 -20.11 9.14
C ASN A 29 -8.62 -18.95 8.53
N ALA A 30 -9.82 -18.67 9.05
CA ALA A 30 -10.65 -17.54 8.65
C ALA A 30 -9.91 -16.21 8.82
N TYR A 31 -9.23 -16.04 9.95
CA TYR A 31 -8.37 -14.89 10.24
C TYR A 31 -7.26 -14.73 9.19
N HIS A 32 -6.49 -15.79 8.93
CA HIS A 32 -5.39 -15.72 7.98
C HIS A 32 -5.83 -15.41 6.55
N GLN A 33 -6.99 -15.94 6.13
CA GLN A 33 -7.60 -15.67 4.84
C GLN A 33 -8.08 -14.21 4.75
N SER A 34 -8.77 -13.73 5.78
CA SER A 34 -9.32 -12.37 5.85
C SER A 34 -8.20 -11.32 5.86
N MET A 35 -7.11 -11.56 6.60
CA MET A 35 -5.92 -10.70 6.57
C MET A 35 -5.33 -10.55 5.16
N GLY A 36 -5.25 -11.65 4.40
CA GLY A 36 -4.74 -11.62 3.02
C GLY A 36 -5.65 -10.83 2.08
N ARG A 37 -6.97 -10.98 2.22
CA ARG A 37 -7.95 -10.24 1.43
C ARG A 37 -7.94 -8.76 1.78
N ALA A 38 -7.97 -8.42 3.07
CA ALA A 38 -7.93 -7.06 3.58
C ALA A 38 -6.67 -6.32 3.12
N ALA A 39 -5.50 -6.96 3.21
CA ALA A 39 -4.24 -6.43 2.69
C ALA A 39 -4.32 -6.06 1.20
N ASN A 40 -4.85 -6.98 0.39
CA ASN A 40 -4.99 -6.77 -1.05
C ASN A 40 -5.98 -5.65 -1.40
N TYR A 41 -7.11 -5.58 -0.69
CA TYR A 41 -8.11 -4.52 -0.90
C TYR A 41 -7.60 -3.16 -0.46
N ALA A 42 -7.03 -3.07 0.76
CA ALA A 42 -6.45 -1.86 1.29
C ALA A 42 -5.33 -1.35 0.38
N SER A 43 -4.39 -2.21 -0.04
CA SER A 43 -3.33 -1.84 -0.98
C SER A 43 -3.89 -1.22 -2.26
N LYS A 44 -4.87 -1.87 -2.92
CA LYS A 44 -5.48 -1.36 -4.15
C LYS A 44 -6.17 -0.01 -3.95
N ARG A 45 -6.87 0.18 -2.82
CA ARG A 45 -7.63 1.39 -2.54
C ARG A 45 -6.71 2.56 -2.19
N VAL A 46 -5.77 2.33 -1.29
CA VAL A 46 -4.74 3.30 -0.87
C VAL A 46 -3.89 3.73 -2.07
N THR A 47 -3.43 2.80 -2.91
CA THR A 47 -2.67 3.14 -4.14
C THR A 47 -3.46 4.10 -5.04
N ARG A 48 -4.77 3.87 -5.22
CA ARG A 48 -5.62 4.74 -6.04
C ARG A 48 -5.76 6.13 -5.45
N GLU A 49 -5.93 6.23 -4.14
CA GLU A 49 -6.02 7.53 -3.48
C GLU A 49 -4.71 8.30 -3.52
N ILE A 50 -3.58 7.66 -3.22
CA ILE A 50 -2.27 8.31 -3.31
C ILE A 50 -2.00 8.78 -4.75
N ALA A 51 -2.31 7.94 -5.74
CA ALA A 51 -2.20 8.32 -7.16
C ALA A 51 -3.03 9.57 -7.48
N SER A 52 -4.27 9.62 -7.00
CA SER A 52 -5.17 10.76 -7.23
C SER A 52 -4.74 12.02 -6.49
N ARG A 53 -4.30 11.91 -5.25
CA ARG A 53 -3.93 13.06 -4.40
C ARG A 53 -2.60 13.69 -4.80
N LEU A 54 -1.67 12.88 -5.30
CA LEU A 54 -0.34 13.34 -5.73
C LEU A 54 -0.25 13.58 -7.25
N ASP A 55 -1.35 13.42 -7.99
CA ASP A 55 -1.41 13.49 -9.46
C ASP A 55 -0.37 12.59 -10.16
N ILE A 56 -0.20 11.37 -9.65
CA ILE A 56 0.76 10.39 -10.18
C ILE A 56 0.00 9.34 -10.98
N PRO A 57 0.47 8.96 -12.20
CA PRO A 57 -0.10 7.85 -12.94
C PRO A 57 -0.14 6.56 -12.11
N LEU A 58 -1.35 6.02 -11.87
CA LEU A 58 -1.58 4.85 -11.02
C LEU A 58 -0.68 3.65 -11.35
N LYS A 59 -0.34 3.45 -12.63
CA LYS A 59 0.55 2.37 -13.09
C LYS A 59 1.96 2.43 -12.47
N LEU A 60 2.44 3.62 -12.11
CA LEU A 60 3.75 3.81 -11.50
C LEU A 60 3.74 3.40 -10.01
N LEU A 61 2.63 3.66 -9.31
CA LEU A 61 2.49 3.33 -7.89
C LEU A 61 2.18 1.85 -7.64
N ARG A 62 1.41 1.19 -8.51
CA ARG A 62 0.98 -0.22 -8.33
C ARG A 62 2.12 -1.21 -8.09
N LYS A 63 3.30 -0.98 -8.68
CA LYS A 63 4.46 -1.87 -8.55
C LYS A 63 5.33 -1.55 -7.34
N ARG A 64 5.05 -0.45 -6.65
CA ARG A 64 5.90 0.12 -5.59
C ARG A 64 5.28 -0.02 -4.20
N LEU A 65 3.95 0.01 -4.09
CA LEU A 65 3.29 -0.24 -2.82
C LEU A 65 3.28 -1.75 -2.51
N LEU A 66 4.26 -2.19 -1.73
CA LEU A 66 4.35 -3.57 -1.25
C LEU A 66 3.62 -3.70 0.08
N VAL A 67 2.70 -4.66 0.17
CA VAL A 67 2.07 -5.06 1.44
C VAL A 67 2.60 -6.44 1.80
N PHE A 68 3.54 -6.47 2.73
CA PHE A 68 4.09 -7.71 3.26
C PHE A 68 3.27 -8.20 4.44
N LYS A 69 2.89 -9.48 4.44
CA LYS A 69 2.32 -10.18 5.59
C LYS A 69 3.45 -10.95 6.27
N LYS A 70 3.89 -10.50 7.45
CA LYS A 70 4.76 -11.32 8.32
C LYS A 70 3.92 -11.84 9.48
N ALA A 71 3.77 -13.16 9.57
CA ALA A 71 3.26 -13.80 10.77
C ALA A 71 4.32 -13.63 11.85
N ASP A 72 3.95 -12.99 12.96
CA ASP A 72 4.76 -12.99 14.17
C ASP A 72 4.60 -14.34 14.87
N HIS A 73 5.63 -14.79 15.58
CA HIS A 73 5.62 -15.98 16.42
C HIS A 73 4.53 -15.91 17.51
N LYS A 74 4.00 -14.71 17.78
CA LYS A 74 2.89 -14.41 18.70
C LYS A 74 1.49 -14.37 18.05
N GLY A 75 1.32 -14.82 16.81
CA GLY A 75 0.01 -14.90 16.16
C GLY A 75 -0.54 -13.60 15.57
N ALA A 76 0.22 -12.50 15.60
CA ALA A 76 -0.12 -11.26 14.90
C ALA A 76 0.33 -11.29 13.44
N CYS A 77 -0.36 -10.57 12.55
CA CYS A 77 0.13 -10.30 11.20
C CYS A 77 0.46 -8.82 11.06
N LYS A 78 1.71 -8.52 10.69
CA LYS A 78 2.16 -7.15 10.41
C LYS A 78 2.02 -6.85 8.92
N VAL A 79 1.47 -5.68 8.61
CA VAL A 79 1.41 -5.09 7.26
C VAL A 79 2.35 -3.90 7.18
N TRP A 80 3.32 -3.97 6.26
CA TRP A 80 4.22 -2.86 5.93
C TRP A 80 3.80 -2.20 4.64
N ALA A 81 3.97 -0.88 4.54
CA ALA A 81 3.78 -0.11 3.32
C ALA A 81 4.75 1.08 3.30
N GLY A 82 5.24 1.42 2.11
CA GLY A 82 6.12 2.55 1.86
C GLY A 82 6.14 2.89 0.37
N LEU A 83 6.48 4.13 0.05
CA LEU A 83 6.56 4.64 -1.32
C LEU A 83 7.79 5.55 -1.40
N ASN A 84 8.78 5.13 -2.17
CA ASN A 84 9.97 5.93 -2.41
C ASN A 84 9.71 6.99 -3.49
N ASP A 85 10.58 7.97 -3.54
CA ASP A 85 10.66 8.96 -4.61
C ASP A 85 10.65 8.37 -6.03
N LEU A 86 10.03 9.10 -6.94
CA LEU A 86 9.81 8.67 -8.32
C LEU A 86 10.83 9.31 -9.25
N PRO A 87 11.57 8.52 -10.07
CA PRO A 87 12.37 9.10 -11.14
C PRO A 87 11.50 9.97 -12.04
N LEU A 88 11.94 11.20 -12.34
CA LEU A 88 11.17 12.12 -13.17
C LEU A 88 10.89 11.55 -14.55
N ASP A 89 11.85 10.80 -15.12
CA ASP A 89 11.69 10.12 -16.41
C ASP A 89 10.55 9.09 -16.44
N ALA A 90 10.07 8.63 -15.27
CA ALA A 90 8.92 7.72 -15.20
C ALA A 90 7.58 8.45 -15.46
N LEU A 91 7.51 9.77 -15.27
CA LEU A 91 6.29 10.56 -15.40
C LEU A 91 5.94 10.87 -16.87
N GLY A 92 6.95 10.93 -17.73
CA GLY A 92 6.76 11.21 -19.15
C GLY A 92 8.07 11.40 -19.91
N ARG A 93 7.96 11.75 -21.19
CA ARG A 93 9.13 11.96 -22.05
C ARG A 93 9.88 13.23 -21.61
N PRO A 94 11.16 13.14 -21.23
CA PRO A 94 11.94 14.32 -20.85
C PRO A 94 12.25 15.19 -22.07
N LYS A 95 12.28 16.51 -21.84
CA LYS A 95 12.66 17.53 -22.83
C LYS A 95 13.74 18.42 -22.24
N ARG A 96 14.75 18.73 -23.03
CA ARG A 96 15.81 19.67 -22.61
C ARG A 96 15.27 21.10 -22.64
N SER A 97 15.58 21.88 -21.62
CA SER A 97 15.27 23.30 -21.52
C SER A 97 16.51 24.05 -21.05
N GLY A 98 17.35 24.49 -21.99
CA GLY A 98 18.64 25.10 -21.68
C GLY A 98 19.59 24.12 -20.94
N ALA A 99 19.95 24.47 -19.70
CA ALA A 99 20.75 23.65 -18.79
C ALA A 99 19.92 22.63 -17.99
N ASP A 100 18.59 22.73 -18.07
CA ASP A 100 17.66 21.95 -17.28
C ASP A 100 16.96 20.88 -18.12
N VAL A 101 16.26 19.99 -17.43
CA VAL A 101 15.38 19.00 -18.05
C VAL A 101 13.98 19.15 -17.50
N MET A 102 13.00 19.27 -18.39
CA MET A 102 11.59 19.34 -18.04
C MET A 102 10.90 18.01 -18.33
N VAL A 103 10.12 17.52 -17.38
CA VAL A 103 9.24 16.35 -17.54
C VAL A 103 7.86 16.67 -17.00
N LYS A 104 6.82 16.59 -17.84
CA LYS A 104 5.43 16.84 -17.43
C LYS A 104 5.21 18.19 -16.69
N GLY A 105 5.95 19.23 -17.09
CA GLY A 105 5.88 20.55 -16.47
C GLY A 105 6.74 20.71 -15.20
N ILE A 106 7.39 19.65 -14.74
CA ILE A 106 8.32 19.66 -13.61
C ILE A 106 9.74 19.88 -14.14
N THR A 107 10.44 20.86 -13.59
CA THR A 107 11.81 21.21 -13.99
C THR A 107 12.82 20.59 -13.04
N ALA A 108 13.73 19.79 -13.59
CA ALA A 108 14.95 19.36 -12.92
C ALA A 108 16.09 20.32 -13.28
N SER A 109 16.47 21.16 -12.31
CA SER A 109 17.56 22.11 -12.49
C SER A 109 18.91 21.41 -12.63
N ASN A 110 19.76 21.94 -13.51
CA ASN A 110 21.11 21.44 -13.75
C ASN A 110 21.13 19.92 -14.07
N ALA A 111 20.27 19.49 -14.98
CA ALA A 111 20.06 18.07 -15.30
C ALA A 111 20.43 17.74 -16.75
N TYR A 112 20.48 16.44 -17.06
CA TYR A 112 20.70 15.96 -18.42
C TYR A 112 19.93 14.66 -18.71
N ILE A 113 19.68 14.42 -19.99
CA ILE A 113 19.01 13.21 -20.49
C ILE A 113 20.11 12.25 -20.98
N THR A 114 20.12 11.03 -20.43
CA THR A 114 21.03 9.96 -20.86
C THR A 114 20.60 9.34 -22.19
N LYS A 115 21.47 8.56 -22.84
CA LYS A 115 21.12 7.79 -24.05
C LYS A 115 19.92 6.84 -23.84
N ALA A 116 19.75 6.34 -22.61
CA ALA A 116 18.63 5.49 -22.22
C ALA A 116 17.35 6.27 -21.88
N GLY A 117 17.32 7.59 -22.08
CA GLY A 117 16.17 8.44 -21.76
C GLY A 117 15.98 8.74 -20.27
N ARG A 118 16.91 8.34 -19.40
CA ARG A 118 16.88 8.66 -17.95
C ARG A 118 17.28 10.11 -17.71
N VAL A 119 16.69 10.76 -16.72
CA VAL A 119 17.06 12.11 -16.28
C VAL A 119 17.99 12.04 -15.07
N ARG A 120 19.14 12.70 -15.15
CA ARG A 120 20.15 12.73 -14.08
C ARG A 120 20.61 14.14 -13.76
N LEU A 121 20.96 14.38 -12.50
CA LEU A 121 21.53 15.64 -12.03
C LEU A 121 23.01 15.73 -12.43
N ARG A 122 23.44 16.89 -12.92
CA ARG A 122 24.84 17.18 -13.20
C ARG A 122 25.56 17.43 -11.87
N GLY A 123 26.74 16.84 -11.70
CA GLY A 123 27.52 16.91 -10.46
C GLY A 123 27.49 15.59 -9.68
N THR A 124 26.31 15.03 -9.42
CA THR A 124 26.16 13.76 -8.67
C THR A 124 25.94 12.55 -9.58
N SER A 125 25.43 12.76 -10.80
CA SER A 125 24.97 11.68 -11.69
C SER A 125 23.82 10.83 -11.12
N GLU A 126 23.19 11.28 -10.04
CA GLU A 126 22.01 10.65 -9.46
C GLU A 126 20.78 10.88 -10.34
N LEU A 127 19.77 10.02 -10.20
CA LEU A 127 18.50 10.20 -10.89
C LEU A 127 17.81 11.45 -10.34
N ALA A 128 17.32 12.29 -11.25
CA ALA A 128 16.42 13.37 -10.84
C ALA A 128 15.07 12.75 -10.45
N VAL A 129 14.59 13.06 -9.26
CA VAL A 129 13.38 12.47 -8.68
C VAL A 129 12.32 13.53 -8.40
N LEU A 130 11.06 13.10 -8.45
CA LEU A 130 9.93 13.76 -7.82
C LEU A 130 9.88 13.27 -6.37
N SER A 131 10.11 14.19 -5.43
CA SER A 131 10.00 13.92 -4.01
C SER A 131 8.55 13.72 -3.62
N ILE A 132 8.22 12.50 -3.22
CA ILE A 132 6.86 12.10 -2.82
C ILE A 132 6.83 11.31 -1.54
N ASP A 133 7.99 10.88 -1.04
CA ASP A 133 8.12 9.97 0.10
C ASP A 133 7.38 10.46 1.35
N GLU A 134 7.62 11.70 1.79
CA GLU A 134 6.99 12.27 2.99
C GLU A 134 5.46 12.38 2.82
N SER A 135 5.01 12.93 1.69
CA SER A 135 3.59 13.09 1.39
C SER A 135 2.88 11.74 1.23
N ALA A 136 3.55 10.77 0.62
CA ALA A 136 3.04 9.42 0.48
C ALA A 136 3.00 8.71 1.83
N GLU A 137 3.99 8.90 2.69
CA GLU A 137 4.01 8.36 4.04
C GLU A 137 2.86 8.91 4.89
N ASP A 138 2.63 10.23 4.89
CA ASP A 138 1.51 10.83 5.61
C ASP A 138 0.15 10.25 5.14
N LEU A 139 -0.03 10.13 3.82
CA LEU A 139 -1.24 9.50 3.26
C LEU A 139 -1.35 8.03 3.62
N LEU A 140 -0.25 7.27 3.60
CA LEU A 140 -0.24 5.88 4.02
C LEU A 140 -0.63 5.73 5.48
N GLN A 141 -0.11 6.60 6.35
CA GLN A 141 -0.41 6.59 7.78
C GLN A 141 -1.90 6.83 8.06
N LYS A 142 -2.55 7.67 7.26
CA LYS A 142 -3.98 7.97 7.40
C LYS A 142 -4.89 6.91 6.78
N LEU A 143 -4.58 6.47 5.56
CA LEU A 143 -5.50 5.66 4.74
C LEU A 143 -5.39 4.16 5.00
N LEU A 144 -4.17 3.66 5.23
CA LEU A 144 -3.94 2.23 5.30
C LEU A 144 -4.64 1.57 6.49
N PRO A 145 -4.59 2.12 7.73
CA PRO A 145 -5.31 1.53 8.86
C PRO A 145 -6.81 1.51 8.61
N TYR A 146 -7.37 2.64 8.19
CA TYR A 146 -8.80 2.77 7.94
C TYR A 146 -9.32 1.70 6.97
N TYR A 147 -8.69 1.60 5.79
CA TYR A 147 -9.11 0.60 4.81
C TYR A 147 -8.82 -0.83 5.25
N PHE A 148 -7.68 -1.05 5.90
CA PHE A 148 -7.30 -2.38 6.34
C PHE A 148 -8.27 -2.93 7.38
N TYR A 149 -8.56 -2.19 8.45
CA TYR A 149 -9.51 -2.60 9.50
C TYR A 149 -10.90 -2.81 8.93
N TYR A 150 -11.41 -1.85 8.14
CA TYR A 150 -12.72 -1.95 7.52
C TYR A 150 -12.88 -3.22 6.66
N TYR A 151 -11.91 -3.51 5.79
CA TYR A 151 -11.98 -4.70 4.94
C TYR A 151 -11.69 -5.99 5.71
N PHE A 152 -10.83 -5.95 6.73
CA PHE A 152 -10.56 -7.11 7.58
C PHE A 152 -11.83 -7.55 8.32
N GLU A 153 -12.46 -6.64 9.05
CA GLU A 153 -13.67 -6.93 9.82
C GLU A 153 -14.78 -7.43 8.90
N LYS A 154 -15.02 -6.72 7.79
CA LYS A 154 -16.00 -7.14 6.79
C LYS A 154 -15.76 -8.55 6.27
N GLU A 155 -14.54 -8.86 5.80
CA GLU A 155 -14.22 -10.17 5.23
C GLU A 155 -14.27 -11.27 6.30
N PHE A 156 -13.78 -10.99 7.49
CA PHE A 156 -13.75 -11.95 8.59
C PHE A 156 -15.17 -12.30 9.05
N THR A 157 -16.00 -11.30 9.33
CA THR A 157 -17.41 -11.49 9.70
C THR A 157 -18.18 -12.23 8.62
N GLN A 158 -18.02 -11.87 7.34
CA GLN A 158 -18.69 -12.55 6.23
C GLN A 158 -18.28 -14.01 6.13
N LEU A 159 -16.98 -14.28 6.25
CA LEU A 159 -16.45 -15.63 6.10
C LEU A 159 -16.84 -16.54 7.25
N VAL A 160 -16.84 -16.01 8.47
CA VAL A 160 -17.28 -16.75 9.66
C VAL A 160 -18.78 -17.03 9.61
N LYS A 161 -19.62 -16.02 9.31
CA LYS A 161 -21.07 -16.21 9.17
C LYS A 161 -21.43 -17.21 8.08
N PHE A 162 -20.79 -17.12 6.92
CA PHE A 162 -21.09 -18.02 5.80
C PHE A 162 -20.65 -19.47 6.07
N LYS A 163 -19.51 -19.68 6.73
CA LYS A 163 -18.98 -21.03 6.96
C LYS A 163 -19.51 -21.70 8.23
N PHE A 164 -19.82 -20.91 9.24
CA PHE A 164 -20.04 -21.40 10.61
C PHE A 164 -21.29 -20.81 11.29
N GLY A 165 -22.00 -19.90 10.63
CA GLY A 165 -23.34 -19.49 11.06
C GLY A 165 -24.30 -20.64 10.79
N GLY A 166 -24.89 -21.19 11.85
CA GLY A 166 -25.95 -22.18 11.70
C GLY A 166 -27.11 -21.60 10.89
N ASN A 167 -27.68 -22.41 9.99
CA ASN A 167 -29.01 -22.16 9.44
C ASN A 167 -30.06 -22.16 10.57
#